data_AF-Q595S5-F1
#
_entry.id   AF-Q595S5-F1
#
_cell.length_a   1.000
_cell.length_b   1.000
_cell.length_c   1.000
_cell.angle_alpha   90.00
_cell.angle_beta   90.00
_cell.angle_gamma   90.00
#
_symmetry.space_group_name_H-M   'P 1'
#
loop_
_entity.id
_entity.type
_entity.pdbx_description
1 polymer ?
#
loop_
_entity_poly.entity_id
_entity_poly.type
_entity_poly.pdbx_seq_one_letter_code
_entity_poly.pdbx_strand_id
1 'polypeptide(L)'
;MDMAPQRAKALRDSGTRQRLTAQDWAEAALAAMGEGGLAAVAVEPLAARLGTTKGSFYWHFANRDALIEAALKRWEEIGTEAVITEVEAEADPGERLRGLLVRATNRSAADPLDVSLLATAAHPRVAAALARVTARRIDYVAALFTELGFPEDEARRRGLLAYTAYLGHTQLGHAVPESLPAGAAHDRYLDGVIETLVRPLNGGEGSDNERI
;
A
#
# COMPACT_ATOMS: atom_id res chain seq x y z
N MET A 1 72.42 13.28 -13.26
CA MET A 1 72.45 12.20 -12.27
C MET A 1 71.99 12.81 -10.95
N ASP A 2 70.95 12.21 -10.39
CA ASP A 2 70.40 12.37 -9.03
C ASP A 2 69.34 13.43 -8.69
N MET A 3 68.50 13.02 -7.73
CA MET A 3 67.43 13.69 -6.96
C MET A 3 65.99 13.64 -7.51
N ALA A 4 65.25 12.61 -7.11
CA ALA A 4 63.85 12.76 -6.67
C ALA A 4 63.86 13.32 -5.22
N PRO A 5 62.80 13.97 -4.68
CA PRO A 5 61.58 13.21 -4.30
C PRO A 5 60.25 14.01 -4.19
N GLN A 6 59.19 13.27 -3.77
CA GLN A 6 57.93 13.69 -3.11
C GLN A 6 56.76 14.17 -4.00
N ARG A 7 55.76 13.30 -4.22
CA ARG A 7 54.54 13.07 -3.39
C ARG A 7 53.48 14.18 -3.53
N ALA A 8 52.43 13.86 -4.29
CA ALA A 8 51.06 14.29 -3.99
C ALA A 8 50.07 13.23 -4.49
N LYS A 9 49.89 12.16 -3.70
CA LYS A 9 48.72 11.28 -3.79
C LYS A 9 47.60 11.97 -3.01
N ALA A 10 46.87 12.86 -3.67
CA ALA A 10 45.71 13.51 -3.08
C ALA A 10 44.47 12.62 -3.22
N LEU A 11 44.06 12.09 -2.06
CA LEU A 11 42.74 11.66 -1.63
C LEU A 11 41.80 11.06 -2.70
N ARG A 12 41.78 9.73 -2.73
CA ARG A 12 40.54 9.01 -3.00
C ARG A 12 39.65 9.22 -1.78
N ASP A 13 38.65 10.06 -1.95
CA ASP A 13 37.57 10.23 -1.00
C ASP A 13 36.99 8.85 -0.68
N SER A 14 37.22 8.41 0.54
CA SER A 14 36.75 7.12 1.04
C SER A 14 35.31 7.34 1.46
N GLY A 15 34.40 7.25 0.49
CA GLY A 15 32.97 7.32 0.73
C GLY A 15 32.61 6.38 1.87
N THR A 16 32.18 6.95 2.99
CA THR A 16 31.69 6.21 4.14
C THR A 16 30.53 5.36 3.65
N ARG A 17 30.77 4.05 3.46
CA ARG A 17 29.74 3.10 3.06
C ARG A 17 28.65 3.18 4.13
N GLN A 18 27.56 3.86 3.82
CA GLN A 18 26.46 4.13 4.75
C GLN A 18 26.02 2.78 5.33
N ARG A 19 26.03 2.62 6.66
CA ARG A 19 25.63 1.36 7.29
C ARG A 19 24.16 1.12 6.96
N LEU A 20 23.88 -0.02 6.34
CA LEU A 20 22.52 -0.49 6.14
C LEU A 20 21.77 -0.51 7.47
N THR A 21 20.49 -0.20 7.41
CA THR A 21 19.55 -0.13 8.50
C THR A 21 18.60 -1.32 8.46
N ALA A 22 17.86 -1.56 9.54
CA ALA A 22 16.79 -2.56 9.54
C ALA A 22 15.71 -2.24 8.48
N GLN A 23 15.52 -0.96 8.15
CA GLN A 23 14.55 -0.52 7.16
C GLN A 23 14.98 -0.91 5.74
N ASP A 24 16.25 -0.76 5.39
CA ASP A 24 16.76 -1.17 4.06
C ASP A 24 16.52 -2.66 3.80
N TRP A 25 16.69 -3.47 4.85
CA TRP A 25 16.37 -4.90 4.82
C TRP A 25 14.86 -5.16 4.68
N ALA A 26 14.02 -4.46 5.44
CA ALA A 26 12.57 -4.61 5.36
C ALA A 26 12.03 -4.21 3.98
N GLU A 27 12.55 -3.14 3.38
CA GLU A 27 12.20 -2.70 2.02
C GLU A 27 12.65 -3.70 0.96
N ALA A 28 13.88 -4.22 1.06
CA ALA A 28 14.34 -5.28 0.16
C ALA A 28 13.52 -6.56 0.28
N ALA A 29 13.14 -6.94 1.51
CA ALA A 29 12.26 -8.07 1.76
C ALA A 29 10.86 -7.84 1.18
N LEU A 30 10.33 -6.62 1.29
CA LEU A 30 9.03 -6.28 0.75
C LEU A 30 9.00 -6.36 -0.79
N ALA A 31 10.05 -5.83 -1.44
CA ALA A 31 10.22 -5.98 -2.88
C ALA A 31 10.30 -7.46 -3.30
N ALA A 32 11.05 -8.28 -2.57
CA ALA A 32 11.10 -9.72 -2.81
C ALA A 32 9.72 -10.39 -2.65
N MET A 33 8.91 -9.99 -1.67
CA MET A 33 7.53 -10.48 -1.53
C MET A 33 6.67 -10.15 -2.76
N GLY A 34 6.82 -8.95 -3.33
CA GLY A 34 6.12 -8.56 -4.57
C GLY A 34 6.51 -9.44 -5.76
N GLU A 35 7.80 -9.78 -5.88
CA GLU A 35 8.37 -10.54 -7.00
C GLU A 35 8.04 -12.05 -6.96
N GLY A 36 8.01 -12.66 -5.77
CA GLY A 36 7.92 -14.12 -5.65
C GLY A 36 7.23 -14.62 -4.39
N GLY A 37 6.41 -13.76 -3.77
CA GLY A 37 5.69 -14.06 -2.55
C GLY A 37 6.62 -14.30 -1.36
N LEU A 38 6.07 -14.88 -0.30
CA LEU A 38 6.80 -15.04 0.95
C LEU A 38 8.08 -15.87 0.80
N ALA A 39 8.09 -16.87 -0.08
CA ALA A 39 9.24 -17.75 -0.31
C ALA A 39 10.48 -16.99 -0.81
N ALA A 40 10.30 -15.89 -1.55
CA ALA A 40 11.38 -15.06 -2.07
C ALA A 40 12.13 -14.27 -0.98
N VAL A 41 11.57 -14.16 0.23
CA VAL A 41 12.23 -13.51 1.37
C VAL A 41 13.33 -14.43 1.93
N ALA A 42 14.48 -14.50 1.27
CA ALA A 42 15.61 -15.32 1.68
C ALA A 42 16.82 -14.44 2.03
N VAL A 43 17.47 -14.73 3.17
CA VAL A 43 18.51 -13.86 3.74
C VAL A 43 19.72 -13.70 2.82
N GLU A 44 20.23 -14.79 2.21
CA GLU A 44 21.41 -14.69 1.35
C GLU A 44 21.15 -13.93 0.03
N PRO A 45 20.07 -14.20 -0.72
CA PRO A 45 19.71 -13.38 -1.88
C PRO A 45 19.48 -11.90 -1.53
N LEU A 46 18.84 -11.59 -0.40
CA LEU A 46 18.63 -10.22 0.05
C LEU A 46 19.95 -9.54 0.44
N ALA A 47 20.86 -10.25 1.12
CA ALA A 47 22.20 -9.74 1.42
C ALA A 47 22.95 -9.35 0.14
N ALA A 48 22.89 -10.21 -0.88
CA ALA A 48 23.51 -9.96 -2.17
C ALA A 48 22.89 -8.74 -2.88
N ARG A 49 21.55 -8.61 -2.88
CA ARG A 49 20.84 -7.44 -3.43
C ARG A 49 21.26 -6.14 -2.73
N LEU A 50 21.44 -6.18 -1.41
CA LEU A 50 21.86 -5.03 -0.61
C LEU A 50 23.37 -4.77 -0.63
N GLY A 51 24.16 -5.57 -1.36
CA GLY A 51 25.61 -5.43 -1.41
C GLY A 51 26.29 -5.68 -0.05
N THR A 52 25.72 -6.53 0.78
CA THR A 52 26.19 -6.85 2.14
C THR A 52 26.32 -8.35 2.37
N THR A 53 26.70 -8.75 3.58
CA THR A 53 26.86 -10.15 3.97
C THR A 53 25.67 -10.65 4.80
N LYS A 54 25.45 -11.97 4.78
CA LYS A 54 24.54 -12.65 5.72
C LYS A 54 24.88 -12.32 7.19
N GLY A 55 26.14 -12.10 7.53
CA GLY A 55 26.54 -11.68 8.87
C GLY A 55 25.94 -10.32 9.26
N SER A 56 25.84 -9.38 8.31
CA SER A 56 25.23 -8.07 8.55
C SER A 56 23.76 -8.15 8.93
N PHE A 57 23.03 -9.14 8.40
CA PHE A 57 21.61 -9.34 8.68
C PHE A 57 21.33 -9.55 10.17
N TYR A 58 22.14 -10.37 10.84
CA TYR A 58 21.92 -10.75 12.24
C TYR A 58 22.17 -9.61 13.23
N TRP A 59 22.72 -8.47 12.79
CA TRP A 59 22.75 -7.24 13.59
C TRP A 59 21.39 -6.52 13.64
N HIS A 60 20.50 -6.81 12.70
CA HIS A 60 19.19 -6.16 12.56
C HIS A 60 18.04 -7.08 12.94
N PHE A 61 18.12 -8.36 12.58
CA PHE A 61 17.03 -9.32 12.78
C PHE A 61 17.55 -10.63 13.37
N ALA A 62 16.82 -11.17 14.35
CA ALA A 62 17.13 -12.46 14.95
C ALA A 62 16.96 -13.62 13.96
N ASN A 63 15.99 -13.52 13.06
CA ASN A 63 15.66 -14.57 12.09
C ASN A 63 14.86 -13.99 10.91
N ARG A 64 14.64 -14.83 9.90
CA ARG A 64 13.85 -14.52 8.70
C ARG A 64 12.42 -14.07 9.02
N ASP A 65 11.85 -14.62 10.09
CA ASP A 65 10.48 -14.32 10.49
C ASP A 65 10.34 -12.88 11.00
N ALA A 66 11.30 -12.40 11.80
CA ALA A 66 11.35 -11.01 12.24
C ALA A 66 11.51 -10.04 11.05
N LEU A 67 12.23 -10.45 10.00
CA LEU A 67 12.32 -9.69 8.76
C LEU A 67 10.98 -9.64 8.00
N ILE A 68 10.26 -10.76 7.93
CA ILE A 68 8.92 -10.82 7.33
C ILE A 68 7.96 -9.89 8.07
N GLU A 69 7.97 -9.90 9.40
CA GLU A 69 7.12 -9.03 10.22
C GLU A 69 7.46 -7.55 9.98
N ALA A 70 8.75 -7.20 9.90
CA ALA A 70 9.18 -5.84 9.57
C ALA A 70 8.76 -5.42 8.15
N ALA A 71 8.87 -6.30 7.17
CA ALA A 71 8.42 -6.03 5.80
C ALA A 71 6.89 -5.83 5.72
N LEU A 72 6.11 -6.66 6.41
CA LEU A 72 4.65 -6.50 6.48
C LEU A 72 4.24 -5.22 7.20
N LYS A 73 4.95 -4.85 8.26
CA LYS A 73 4.75 -3.55 8.93
C LYS A 73 5.10 -2.40 7.99
N ARG A 74 6.18 -2.52 7.21
CA ARG A 74 6.56 -1.51 6.22
C ARG A 74 5.50 -1.35 5.13
N TRP A 75 4.91 -2.45 4.68
CA TRP A 75 3.78 -2.43 3.75
C TRP A 75 2.56 -1.69 4.32
N GLU A 76 2.21 -1.97 5.58
CA GLU A 76 1.13 -1.27 6.31
C GLU A 76 1.42 0.24 6.40
N GLU A 77 2.63 0.63 6.78
CA GLU A 77 3.07 2.03 6.88
C GLU A 77 3.01 2.77 5.54
N ILE A 78 3.58 2.19 4.46
CA ILE A 78 3.65 2.84 3.15
C ILE A 78 2.29 2.84 2.44
N GLY A 79 1.61 1.69 2.47
CA GLY A 79 0.42 1.43 1.66
C GLY A 79 -0.89 1.85 2.32
N THR A 80 -0.86 2.20 3.61
CA THR A 80 -2.07 2.62 4.35
C THR A 80 -1.82 3.93 5.06
N GLU A 81 -0.93 3.98 6.06
CA GLU A 81 -0.81 5.17 6.92
C GLU A 81 -0.24 6.39 6.17
N ALA A 82 0.75 6.19 5.31
CA ALA A 82 1.27 7.28 4.48
C ALA A 82 0.21 7.79 3.49
N VAL A 83 -0.57 6.89 2.86
CA VAL A 83 -1.63 7.29 1.93
C VAL A 83 -2.72 8.07 2.65
N ILE A 84 -3.11 7.64 3.85
CA ILE A 84 -4.07 8.36 4.70
C ILE A 84 -3.52 9.74 5.06
N THR A 85 -2.27 9.81 5.53
CA THR A 85 -1.62 11.09 5.88
C THR A 85 -1.56 12.06 4.70
N GLU A 86 -1.29 11.55 3.49
CA GLU A 86 -1.25 12.37 2.27
C GLU A 86 -2.61 12.97 1.93
N VAL A 87 -3.71 12.23 2.10
CA VAL A 87 -5.05 12.74 1.76
C VAL A 87 -5.62 13.63 2.86
N GLU A 88 -5.23 13.46 4.13
CA GLU A 88 -5.68 14.30 5.25
C GLU A 88 -5.24 15.77 5.16
N ALA A 89 -4.38 16.11 4.19
CA ALA A 89 -4.09 17.50 3.85
C ALA A 89 -5.28 18.21 3.17
N GLU A 90 -6.24 17.46 2.61
CA GLU A 90 -7.47 17.97 2.01
C GLU A 90 -8.56 18.10 3.08
N ALA A 91 -9.22 19.25 3.13
CA ALA A 91 -10.24 19.53 4.15
C ALA A 91 -11.58 18.88 3.80
N ASP A 92 -11.97 18.89 2.53
CA ASP A 92 -13.25 18.35 2.10
C ASP A 92 -13.24 16.80 2.15
N PRO A 93 -14.16 16.15 2.90
CA PRO A 93 -14.17 14.70 3.03
C PRO A 93 -14.51 13.96 1.71
N GLY A 94 -15.23 14.60 0.79
CA GLY A 94 -15.52 14.07 -0.54
C GLY A 94 -14.28 14.06 -1.43
N GLU A 95 -13.54 15.16 -1.45
CA GLU A 95 -12.25 15.26 -2.14
C GLU A 95 -11.19 14.35 -1.50
N ARG A 96 -11.21 14.16 -0.17
CA ARG A 96 -10.39 13.14 0.51
C ARG A 96 -10.70 11.74 0.02
N LEU A 97 -11.98 11.36 -0.04
CA LEU A 97 -12.41 10.06 -0.54
C LEU A 97 -11.98 9.85 -2.00
N ARG A 98 -12.14 10.89 -2.82
CA ARG A 98 -11.70 10.88 -4.22
C ARG A 98 -10.20 10.71 -4.35
N GLY A 99 -9.43 11.54 -3.65
CA GLY A 99 -7.97 11.49 -3.63
C GLY A 99 -7.44 10.15 -3.13
N LEU A 100 -8.10 9.56 -2.13
CA LEU A 100 -7.77 8.24 -1.59
C LEU A 100 -7.92 7.16 -2.65
N LEU A 101 -9.07 7.08 -3.32
CA LEU A 101 -9.33 6.06 -4.34
C LEU A 101 -8.35 6.18 -5.51
N VAL A 102 -8.15 7.38 -6.05
CA VAL A 102 -7.21 7.64 -7.15
C VAL A 102 -5.79 7.20 -6.78
N ARG A 103 -5.29 7.63 -5.61
CA ARG A 103 -3.94 7.26 -5.14
C ARG A 103 -3.79 5.77 -4.92
N ALA A 104 -4.77 5.14 -4.27
CA ALA A 104 -4.76 3.72 -3.98
C ALA A 104 -4.74 2.89 -5.27
N THR A 105 -5.61 3.19 -6.25
CA THR A 105 -5.65 2.47 -7.53
C THR A 105 -4.39 2.68 -8.36
N ASN A 106 -3.84 3.91 -8.39
CA ASN A 106 -2.62 4.19 -9.14
C ASN A 106 -1.40 3.49 -8.53
N ARG A 107 -1.30 3.44 -7.20
CA ARG A 107 -0.25 2.70 -6.51
C ARG A 107 -0.35 1.20 -6.81
N SER A 108 -1.54 0.62 -6.70
CA SER A 108 -1.73 -0.81 -6.97
C SER A 108 -1.49 -1.18 -8.44
N ALA A 109 -1.70 -0.25 -9.39
CA ALA A 109 -1.34 -0.45 -10.80
C ALA A 109 0.18 -0.42 -11.04
N ALA A 110 0.93 0.36 -10.23
CA ALA A 110 2.38 0.46 -10.33
C ALA A 110 3.12 -0.67 -9.58
N ASP A 111 2.51 -1.20 -8.52
CA ASP A 111 3.08 -2.24 -7.68
C ASP A 111 2.03 -3.31 -7.34
N PRO A 112 2.15 -4.54 -7.86
CA PRO A 112 1.20 -5.62 -7.61
C PRO A 112 1.32 -6.25 -6.22
N LEU A 113 2.14 -5.69 -5.32
CA LEU A 113 2.38 -6.21 -3.97
C LEU A 113 1.11 -6.55 -3.18
N ASP A 114 0.06 -5.71 -3.23
CA ASP A 114 -1.22 -6.01 -2.56
C ASP A 114 -1.83 -7.34 -3.08
N VAL A 115 -1.75 -7.58 -4.40
CA VAL A 115 -2.23 -8.82 -5.04
C VAL A 115 -1.33 -10.00 -4.67
N SER A 116 -0.01 -9.81 -4.70
CA SER A 116 0.96 -10.85 -4.31
C SER A 116 0.78 -11.30 -2.86
N LEU A 117 0.47 -10.37 -1.95
CA LEU A 117 0.20 -10.68 -0.55
C LEU A 117 -1.10 -11.48 -0.37
N LEU A 118 -2.17 -11.14 -1.11
CA LEU A 118 -3.43 -11.89 -1.10
C LEU A 118 -3.23 -13.35 -1.55
N ALA A 119 -2.37 -13.60 -2.53
CA ALA A 119 -2.04 -14.96 -2.97
C ALA A 119 -1.39 -15.82 -1.85
N THR A 120 -0.86 -15.19 -0.80
CA THR A 120 -0.25 -15.86 0.36
C THR A 120 -1.05 -15.68 1.65
N ALA A 121 -2.32 -15.29 1.56
CA ALA A 121 -3.18 -15.01 2.71
C ALA A 121 -3.35 -16.18 3.71
N ALA A 122 -3.08 -17.41 3.29
CA ALA A 122 -3.10 -18.58 4.18
C ALA A 122 -1.94 -18.59 5.20
N HIS A 123 -0.86 -17.84 4.97
CA HIS A 123 0.25 -17.77 5.91
C HIS A 123 -0.15 -16.92 7.14
N PRO A 124 -0.02 -17.43 8.38
CA PRO A 124 -0.58 -16.78 9.57
C PRO A 124 -0.17 -15.32 9.77
N ARG A 125 1.11 -14.98 9.51
CA ARG A 125 1.60 -13.60 9.63
C ARG A 125 1.02 -12.66 8.57
N VAL A 126 0.85 -13.19 7.35
CA VAL A 126 0.27 -12.42 6.24
C VAL A 126 -1.22 -12.22 6.50
N ALA A 127 -1.94 -13.27 6.92
CA ALA A 127 -3.33 -13.20 7.34
C ALA A 127 -3.55 -12.13 8.42
N ALA A 128 -2.70 -12.11 9.46
CA ALA A 128 -2.79 -11.13 10.53
C ALA A 128 -2.52 -9.69 10.04
N ALA A 129 -1.55 -9.49 9.14
CA ALA A 129 -1.28 -8.18 8.55
C ALA A 129 -2.41 -7.71 7.64
N LEU A 130 -2.92 -8.58 6.75
CA LEU A 130 -4.06 -8.30 5.89
C LEU A 130 -5.28 -7.92 6.74
N ALA A 131 -5.60 -8.67 7.80
CA ALA A 131 -6.74 -8.37 8.66
C ALA A 131 -6.64 -6.98 9.30
N ARG A 132 -5.47 -6.60 9.84
CA ARG A 132 -5.26 -5.26 10.42
C ARG A 132 -5.39 -4.16 9.37
N VAL A 133 -4.72 -4.31 8.22
CA VAL A 133 -4.73 -3.31 7.15
C VAL A 133 -6.13 -3.15 6.54
N THR A 134 -6.82 -4.26 6.28
CA THR A 134 -8.19 -4.23 5.77
C THR A 134 -9.14 -3.53 6.74
N ALA A 135 -9.10 -3.87 8.03
CA ALA A 135 -9.92 -3.21 9.03
C ALA A 135 -9.63 -1.70 9.08
N ARG A 136 -8.35 -1.33 9.17
CA ARG A 136 -7.90 0.06 9.21
C ARG A 136 -8.35 0.88 7.98
N ARG A 137 -8.26 0.29 6.78
CA ARG A 137 -8.71 0.92 5.53
C ARG A 137 -10.23 1.09 5.49
N ILE A 138 -10.99 0.06 5.87
CA ILE A 138 -12.47 0.15 5.92
C ILE A 138 -12.91 1.19 6.95
N ASP A 139 -12.32 1.19 8.14
CA ASP A 139 -12.66 2.14 9.21
C ASP A 139 -12.38 3.58 8.79
N TYR A 140 -11.25 3.83 8.12
CA TYR A 140 -10.94 5.15 7.59
C TYR A 140 -11.97 5.63 6.58
N VAL A 141 -12.32 4.78 5.61
CA VAL A 141 -13.29 5.15 4.58
C VAL A 141 -14.70 5.33 5.19
N ALA A 142 -15.07 4.52 6.17
CA ALA A 142 -16.33 4.69 6.90
C ALA A 142 -16.36 6.02 7.67
N ALA A 143 -15.23 6.47 8.24
CA ALA A 143 -15.14 7.79 8.86
C ALA A 143 -15.40 8.92 7.85
N LEU A 144 -14.84 8.83 6.64
CA LEU A 144 -15.11 9.81 5.57
C LEU A 144 -16.59 9.87 5.19
N PHE A 145 -17.29 8.73 5.11
CA PHE A 145 -18.74 8.73 4.89
C PHE A 145 -19.52 9.33 6.06
N THR A 146 -19.06 9.15 7.30
CA THR A 146 -19.68 9.79 8.47
C THR A 146 -19.51 11.31 8.39
N GLU A 147 -18.33 11.80 8.00
CA GLU A 147 -18.06 13.22 7.79
C GLU A 147 -18.87 13.83 6.65
N LEU A 148 -19.20 13.03 5.63
CA LEU A 148 -20.13 13.40 4.56
C LEU A 148 -21.61 13.43 4.99
N GLY A 149 -21.91 13.10 6.26
CA GLY A 149 -23.25 13.19 6.85
C GLY A 149 -24.08 11.92 6.80
N PHE A 150 -23.49 10.77 6.41
CA PHE A 150 -24.21 9.50 6.46
C PHE A 150 -24.34 8.98 7.90
N PRO A 151 -25.46 8.31 8.24
CA PRO A 151 -25.59 7.57 9.50
C PRO A 151 -24.48 6.52 9.66
N GLU A 152 -24.05 6.24 10.90
CA GLU A 152 -22.88 5.40 11.18
C GLU A 152 -22.98 3.98 10.60
N ASP A 153 -24.17 3.37 10.62
CA ASP A 153 -24.40 2.03 10.04
C ASP A 153 -24.32 2.04 8.50
N GLU A 154 -24.80 3.11 7.88
CA GLU A 154 -24.73 3.32 6.44
C GLU A 154 -23.30 3.65 6.01
N ALA A 155 -22.60 4.49 6.77
CA ALA A 155 -21.20 4.85 6.55
C ALA A 155 -20.29 3.61 6.61
N ARG A 156 -20.50 2.70 7.58
CA ARG A 156 -19.79 1.41 7.63
C ARG A 156 -20.08 0.53 6.41
N ARG A 157 -21.34 0.43 5.99
CA ARG A 157 -21.72 -0.32 4.78
C ARG A 157 -21.08 0.26 3.53
N ARG A 158 -21.10 1.60 3.37
CA ARG A 158 -20.47 2.29 2.24
C ARG A 158 -18.95 2.17 2.26
N GLY A 159 -18.32 2.23 3.44
CA GLY A 159 -16.89 1.97 3.61
C GLY A 159 -16.47 0.58 3.14
N LEU A 160 -17.26 -0.45 3.50
CA LEU A 160 -17.06 -1.80 3.00
C LEU A 160 -17.25 -1.88 1.47
N LEU A 161 -18.32 -1.30 0.93
CA LEU A 161 -18.57 -1.27 -0.51
C LEU A 161 -17.41 -0.61 -1.29
N ALA A 162 -16.96 0.55 -0.84
CA ALA A 162 -15.82 1.26 -1.42
C ALA A 162 -14.55 0.41 -1.40
N TYR A 163 -14.25 -0.23 -0.27
CA TYR A 163 -13.09 -1.12 -0.16
C TYR A 163 -13.20 -2.34 -1.08
N THR A 164 -14.38 -2.95 -1.20
CA THR A 164 -14.60 -4.07 -2.14
C THR A 164 -14.47 -3.65 -3.60
N ALA A 165 -14.94 -2.46 -3.96
CA ALA A 165 -14.77 -1.89 -5.30
C ALA A 165 -13.29 -1.64 -5.62
N TYR A 166 -12.54 -1.05 -4.68
CA TYR A 166 -11.09 -0.90 -4.79
C TYR A 166 -10.37 -2.25 -4.96
N LEU A 167 -10.69 -3.24 -4.12
CA LEU A 167 -10.07 -4.55 -4.21
C LEU A 167 -10.36 -5.25 -5.55
N GLY A 168 -11.61 -5.20 -6.00
CA GLY A 168 -12.02 -5.73 -7.30
C GLY A 168 -11.34 -5.01 -8.47
N HIS A 169 -11.21 -3.68 -8.39
CA HIS A 169 -10.47 -2.88 -9.36
C HIS A 169 -9.00 -3.32 -9.44
N THR A 170 -8.31 -3.39 -8.31
CA THR A 170 -6.91 -3.82 -8.25
C THR A 170 -6.72 -5.24 -8.78
N GLN A 171 -7.60 -6.17 -8.41
CA GLN A 171 -7.53 -7.55 -8.90
C GLN A 171 -7.75 -7.64 -10.41
N LEU A 172 -8.74 -6.91 -10.94
CA LEU A 172 -9.04 -6.88 -12.37
C LEU A 172 -7.91 -6.20 -13.16
N GLY A 173 -7.37 -5.09 -12.65
CA GLY A 173 -6.25 -4.39 -13.27
C GLY A 173 -4.97 -5.23 -13.33
N HIS A 174 -4.75 -6.09 -12.34
CA HIS A 174 -3.65 -7.05 -12.37
C HIS A 174 -3.90 -8.21 -13.35
N ALA A 175 -5.11 -8.78 -13.35
CA ALA A 175 -5.40 -9.98 -14.11
C ALA A 175 -5.71 -9.72 -15.60
N VAL A 176 -6.41 -8.62 -15.89
CA VAL A 176 -6.99 -8.28 -17.21
C VAL A 176 -6.95 -6.76 -17.41
N PRO A 177 -5.76 -6.13 -17.50
CA PRO A 177 -5.60 -4.67 -17.49
C PRO A 177 -6.41 -3.94 -18.58
N GLU A 178 -6.65 -4.58 -19.73
CA GLU A 178 -7.44 -4.05 -20.84
C GLU A 178 -8.93 -3.87 -20.52
N SER A 179 -9.42 -4.50 -19.43
CA SER A 179 -10.80 -4.34 -18.97
C SER A 179 -11.04 -3.02 -18.24
N LEU A 180 -9.98 -2.33 -17.81
CA LEU A 180 -10.08 -1.08 -17.08
C LEU A 180 -9.75 0.13 -17.96
N PRO A 181 -10.45 1.26 -17.78
CA PRO A 181 -10.08 2.50 -18.44
C PRO A 181 -8.68 2.98 -18.03
N ALA A 182 -7.97 3.64 -18.94
CA ALA A 182 -6.63 4.19 -18.71
C ALA A 182 -6.59 5.72 -18.90
N GLY A 183 -5.57 6.36 -18.31
CA GLY A 183 -5.36 7.81 -18.41
C GLY A 183 -6.59 8.60 -17.91
N ALA A 184 -6.96 9.66 -18.61
CA ALA A 184 -8.11 10.50 -18.21
C ALA A 184 -9.47 9.77 -18.17
N ALA A 185 -9.59 8.60 -18.80
CA ALA A 185 -10.80 7.79 -18.70
C ALA A 185 -10.89 7.02 -17.37
N HIS A 186 -9.73 6.71 -16.75
CA HIS A 186 -9.65 6.12 -15.42
C HIS A 186 -10.19 7.05 -14.35
N ASP A 187 -9.76 8.32 -14.36
CA ASP A 187 -10.24 9.34 -13.42
C ASP A 187 -11.77 9.49 -13.49
N ARG A 188 -12.33 9.60 -14.70
CA ARG A 188 -13.79 9.69 -14.90
C ARG A 188 -14.54 8.45 -14.43
N TYR A 189 -13.95 7.27 -14.60
CA TYR A 189 -14.53 6.03 -14.09
C TYR A 189 -14.57 6.03 -12.55
N LEU A 190 -13.47 6.44 -11.90
CA LEU A 190 -13.43 6.56 -10.45
C LEU A 190 -14.40 7.62 -9.93
N ASP A 191 -14.53 8.75 -10.63
CA ASP A 191 -15.53 9.77 -10.31
C ASP A 191 -16.96 9.18 -10.32
N GLY A 192 -17.29 8.35 -11.31
CA GLY A 192 -18.58 7.64 -11.36
C GLY A 192 -18.77 6.62 -10.24
N VAL A 193 -17.71 5.91 -9.84
CA VAL A 193 -17.73 5.02 -8.66
C VAL A 193 -18.02 5.82 -7.39
N ILE A 194 -17.33 6.95 -7.19
CA ILE A 194 -17.53 7.83 -6.04
C ILE A 194 -18.94 8.40 -6.03
N GLU A 195 -19.42 8.94 -7.16
CA GLU A 195 -20.77 9.48 -7.28
C GLU A 195 -21.82 8.44 -6.86
N THR A 196 -21.65 7.18 -7.29
CA THR A 196 -22.52 6.08 -6.90
C THR A 196 -22.46 5.81 -5.40
N LEU A 197 -21.26 5.87 -4.81
CA LEU A 197 -21.02 5.63 -3.39
C LEU A 197 -21.43 6.79 -2.48
N VAL A 198 -21.57 8.02 -2.98
CA VAL A 198 -22.04 9.19 -2.21
C VAL A 198 -23.50 9.53 -2.51
N ARG A 199 -24.13 8.92 -3.51
CA ARG A 199 -25.57 9.10 -3.74
C ARG A 199 -26.36 8.44 -2.59
N PRO A 200 -27.33 9.15 -1.97
CA PRO A 200 -28.27 8.53 -1.05
C PRO A 200 -28.93 7.31 -1.72
N LEU A 201 -28.92 6.16 -1.05
CA LEU A 201 -29.68 5.01 -1.51
C LEU A 201 -31.14 5.33 -1.20
N ASN A 202 -31.85 5.97 -2.13
CA ASN A 202 -33.27 6.26 -1.95
C ASN A 202 -34.02 4.96 -1.66
N GLY A 203 -34.34 4.73 -0.39
CA GLY A 203 -35.37 3.79 0.04
C GLY A 203 -36.72 4.43 -0.23
N GLY A 204 -37.53 3.79 -1.08
CA GLY A 204 -38.84 4.19 -1.56
C GLY A 204 -39.62 5.25 -0.76
N GLU A 205 -39.88 6.38 -1.40
CA GLU A 205 -41.02 7.21 -1.05
C GLU A 205 -42.32 6.50 -1.49
N GLY A 206 -43.10 6.08 -0.50
CA GLY A 206 -44.57 6.15 -0.50
C GLY A 206 -45.33 5.37 -1.58
N SER A 207 -45.46 4.06 -1.43
CA SER A 207 -46.63 3.35 -1.99
C SER A 207 -47.86 3.66 -1.13
N ASP A 208 -48.79 4.43 -1.72
CA ASP A 208 -50.24 4.41 -1.53
C ASP A 208 -50.77 4.13 -0.11
N ASN A 209 -51.01 5.20 0.66
CA ASN A 209 -52.08 5.20 1.65
C ASN A 209 -52.84 6.52 1.63
N GLU A 210 -53.53 6.79 0.53
CA GLU A 210 -54.67 7.71 0.49
C GLU A 210 -55.58 7.37 -0.69
N ARG A 211 -56.43 6.35 -0.49
CA ARG A 211 -57.76 6.29 -1.10
C ARG A 211 -58.77 6.03 0.01
N ILE A 212 -59.35 7.12 0.48
CA ILE A 212 -60.68 7.14 1.11
C ILE A 212 -61.70 7.28 -0.02
#